data_AF-A0A397Q449-F1
#
_entry.id   AF-A0A397Q449-F1
#
_cell.length_a   1.000
_cell.length_b   1.000
_cell.length_c   1.000
_cell.angle_alpha   90.00
_cell.angle_beta   90.00
_cell.angle_gamma   90.00
#
_symmetry.space_group_name_H-M   'P 1'
#
loop_
_entity.id
_entity.type
_entity.pdbx_description
1 polymer ?
#
loop_
_entity_poly.entity_id
_entity_poly.type
_entity_poly.pdbx_seq_one_letter_code
_entity_poly.pdbx_strand_id
1 'polypeptide(L)'
;MNRLQTRGVQSSQYGLGEYDKRMTEDLSAALAVVAERGWFAGRSPEHRAALAKLVRLRRYNPGEALYHYGDPPNGLFGLVSGALDIVVPRSDGLEVTIHRAEPGFWVGELAIFTNKTRRVSVFAAMPTQTLHIPYTALRQLVRDEPRFYEDFYELVEANFGNALQLLANLTTPTSVGRVASRLLLHDALKPAGASALQISQAKLAELVALSLPTLQRVMRRLQQKGLIELGYGQIRIVDRQGLVALSTGDFPPADPG
;
A
#
# COMPACT_ATOMS: atom_id res chain seq x y z
N MET A 1 -22.98 -30.27 -60.10
CA MET A 1 -23.60 -29.92 -58.79
C MET A 1 -22.62 -30.25 -57.68
N ASN A 2 -22.08 -29.22 -57.02
CA ASN A 2 -20.96 -29.29 -56.10
C ASN A 2 -21.47 -29.40 -54.64
N ARG A 3 -20.98 -30.36 -53.85
CA ARG A 3 -21.31 -30.52 -52.42
C ARG A 3 -20.36 -29.70 -51.54
N LEU A 4 -20.95 -29.03 -50.57
CA LEU A 4 -20.34 -28.19 -49.54
C LEU A 4 -19.29 -28.93 -48.70
N GLN A 5 -18.11 -28.31 -48.53
CA GLN A 5 -17.12 -28.69 -47.53
C GLN A 5 -17.40 -27.97 -46.21
N THR A 6 -17.67 -28.75 -45.15
CA THR A 6 -17.60 -28.31 -43.76
C THR A 6 -16.14 -28.39 -43.29
N ARG A 7 -15.49 -27.24 -43.05
CA ARG A 7 -14.24 -27.17 -42.28
C ARG A 7 -14.58 -27.06 -40.80
N GLY A 8 -14.34 -28.13 -40.05
CA GLY A 8 -14.36 -28.12 -38.59
C GLY A 8 -13.23 -27.26 -38.04
N VAL A 9 -13.57 -26.34 -37.14
CA VAL A 9 -12.61 -25.59 -36.33
C VAL A 9 -12.12 -26.52 -35.23
N GLN A 10 -10.89 -27.03 -35.35
CA GLN A 10 -10.20 -27.70 -34.24
C GLN A 10 -9.89 -26.65 -33.16
N SER A 11 -10.56 -26.79 -32.02
CA SER A 11 -10.35 -26.01 -30.81
C SER A 11 -9.05 -26.47 -30.13
N SER A 12 -8.09 -25.57 -29.94
CA SER A 12 -6.88 -25.84 -29.17
C SER A 12 -7.21 -25.89 -27.68
N GLN A 13 -7.25 -27.10 -27.10
CA GLN A 13 -7.51 -27.36 -25.67
C GLN A 13 -6.25 -27.31 -24.77
N TYR A 14 -5.05 -27.05 -25.32
CA TYR A 14 -3.79 -27.21 -24.58
C TYR A 14 -3.27 -25.97 -23.83
N GLY A 15 -3.98 -24.83 -23.85
CA GLY A 15 -3.50 -23.58 -23.21
C GLY A 15 -4.25 -23.13 -21.94
N LEU A 16 -5.47 -23.62 -21.71
CA LEU A 16 -6.33 -23.11 -20.63
C LEU A 16 -5.92 -23.65 -19.25
N GLY A 17 -5.46 -24.91 -19.17
CA GLY A 17 -5.11 -25.54 -17.90
C GLY A 17 -3.83 -25.01 -17.25
N GLU A 18 -2.80 -24.64 -18.03
CA GLU A 18 -1.58 -24.03 -17.48
C GLU A 18 -1.75 -22.54 -17.18
N TYR A 19 -2.63 -21.85 -17.91
CA TYR A 19 -2.94 -20.44 -17.64
C TYR A 19 -3.73 -20.30 -16.33
N ASP A 20 -4.73 -21.15 -16.11
CA ASP A 20 -5.54 -21.16 -14.89
C ASP A 20 -4.73 -21.62 -13.66
N LYS A 21 -3.83 -22.61 -13.82
CA LYS A 21 -2.87 -23.00 -12.78
C LYS A 21 -1.91 -21.88 -12.39
N ARG A 22 -1.27 -21.23 -13.37
CA ARG A 22 -0.37 -20.09 -13.10
C ARG A 22 -1.09 -18.92 -12.43
N MET A 23 -2.33 -18.63 -12.85
CA MET A 23 -3.16 -17.59 -12.22
C MET A 23 -3.48 -17.94 -10.76
N THR A 24 -3.75 -19.22 -10.48
CA THR A 24 -4.03 -19.72 -9.13
C THR A 24 -2.79 -19.70 -8.24
N GLU A 25 -1.63 -20.09 -8.77
CA GLU A 25 -0.34 -20.01 -8.09
C GLU A 25 0.06 -18.56 -7.78
N ASP A 26 -0.08 -17.66 -8.76
CA ASP A 26 0.16 -16.21 -8.60
C ASP A 26 -0.75 -15.62 -7.51
N LEU A 27 -2.03 -16.00 -7.48
CA LEU A 27 -2.98 -15.52 -6.49
C LEU A 27 -2.66 -16.06 -5.09
N SER A 28 -2.29 -17.34 -4.97
CA SER A 28 -1.90 -17.94 -3.70
C SER A 28 -0.65 -17.28 -3.13
N ALA A 29 0.36 -17.02 -3.97
CA ALA A 29 1.56 -16.31 -3.56
C ALA A 29 1.24 -14.87 -3.12
N ALA A 30 0.37 -14.16 -3.87
CA ALA A 30 -0.06 -12.82 -3.51
C ALA A 30 -0.82 -12.76 -2.18
N LEU A 31 -1.68 -13.75 -1.91
CA LEU A 31 -2.39 -13.90 -0.64
C LEU A 31 -1.43 -14.17 0.53
N ALA A 32 -0.37 -14.96 0.31
CA ALA A 32 0.64 -15.20 1.33
C ALA A 32 1.31 -13.90 1.77
N VAL A 33 1.69 -13.03 0.82
CA VAL A 33 2.36 -11.75 1.13
C VAL A 33 1.49 -10.84 2.01
N VAL A 34 0.20 -10.68 1.69
CA VAL A 34 -0.69 -9.85 2.51
C VAL A 34 -1.11 -10.51 3.83
N ALA A 35 -0.87 -11.82 3.99
CA ALA A 35 -1.15 -12.56 5.22
C ALA A 35 0.01 -12.51 6.22
N GLU A 36 1.19 -12.03 5.82
CA GLU A 36 2.35 -11.86 6.71
C GLU A 36 2.19 -10.64 7.63
N ARG A 37 1.56 -9.56 7.17
CA ARG A 37 1.50 -8.30 7.92
C ARG A 37 0.26 -7.46 7.61
N GLY A 38 0.00 -6.49 8.49
CA GLY A 38 -1.05 -5.50 8.31
C GLY A 38 -2.45 -6.05 8.60
N TRP A 39 -3.46 -5.32 8.14
CA TRP A 39 -4.86 -5.59 8.46
C TRP A 39 -5.29 -7.03 8.17
N PHE A 40 -4.97 -7.55 6.97
CA PHE A 40 -5.42 -8.88 6.56
C PHE A 40 -4.78 -10.00 7.39
N ALA A 41 -3.51 -9.84 7.80
CA ALA A 41 -2.81 -10.79 8.65
C ALA A 41 -3.48 -10.96 10.02
N GLY A 42 -4.01 -9.87 10.59
CA GLY A 42 -4.71 -9.85 11.88
C GLY A 42 -6.13 -10.41 11.85
N ARG A 43 -6.61 -10.94 10.72
CA ARG A 43 -7.96 -11.54 10.60
C ARG A 43 -7.97 -13.01 10.94
N SER A 44 -9.11 -13.48 11.43
CA SER A 44 -9.29 -14.90 11.75
C SER A 44 -9.07 -15.75 10.49
N PRO A 45 -8.62 -17.02 10.61
CA PRO A 45 -8.46 -17.90 9.46
C PRO A 45 -9.74 -18.04 8.61
N GLU A 46 -10.89 -18.05 9.27
CA GLU A 46 -12.21 -18.09 8.62
C GLU A 46 -12.46 -16.82 7.78
N HIS A 47 -12.23 -15.63 8.36
CA HIS A 47 -12.45 -14.37 7.68
C HIS A 47 -11.47 -14.18 6.51
N ARG A 48 -10.19 -14.56 6.70
CA ARG A 48 -9.19 -14.56 5.62
C ARG A 48 -9.63 -15.48 4.48
N ALA A 49 -10.13 -16.68 4.78
CA ALA A 49 -10.60 -17.61 3.77
C ALA A 49 -11.84 -17.09 3.01
N ALA A 50 -12.76 -16.42 3.69
CA ALA A 50 -13.93 -15.81 3.06
C ALA A 50 -13.52 -14.66 2.12
N LEU A 51 -12.66 -13.75 2.57
CA LEU A 51 -12.15 -12.64 1.76
C LEU A 51 -11.30 -13.14 0.58
N ALA A 52 -10.48 -14.17 0.78
CA ALA A 52 -9.64 -14.76 -0.26
C ALA A 52 -10.44 -15.34 -1.44
N LYS A 53 -11.71 -15.72 -1.24
CA LYS A 53 -12.58 -16.17 -2.34
C LYS A 53 -13.05 -15.02 -3.24
N LEU A 54 -12.94 -13.77 -2.79
CA LEU A 54 -13.46 -12.59 -3.48
C LEU A 54 -12.37 -11.77 -4.18
N VAL A 55 -11.09 -12.00 -3.83
CA VAL A 55 -9.97 -11.21 -4.37
C VAL A 55 -9.67 -11.54 -5.83
N ARG A 56 -9.15 -10.54 -6.53
CA ARG A 56 -8.60 -10.67 -7.89
C ARG A 56 -7.25 -9.99 -7.94
N LEU A 57 -6.25 -10.65 -8.51
CA LEU A 57 -4.94 -10.04 -8.70
C LEU A 57 -5.03 -8.95 -9.79
N ARG A 58 -4.49 -7.77 -9.50
CA ARG A 58 -4.37 -6.63 -10.43
C ARG A 58 -2.93 -6.15 -10.48
N ARG A 59 -2.51 -5.70 -11.66
CA ARG A 59 -1.17 -5.16 -11.91
C ARG A 59 -1.32 -3.75 -12.45
N TYR A 60 -0.43 -2.86 -12.01
CA TYR A 60 -0.46 -1.43 -12.34
C TYR A 60 0.93 -0.98 -12.78
N ASN A 61 0.97 -0.13 -13.81
CA ASN A 61 2.19 0.55 -14.22
C ASN A 61 2.47 1.76 -13.30
N PRO A 62 3.73 2.22 -13.22
CA PRO A 62 4.05 3.45 -12.50
C PRO A 62 3.19 4.63 -12.96
N GLY A 63 2.60 5.36 -12.02
CA GLY A 63 1.70 6.49 -12.25
C GLY A 63 0.24 6.10 -12.51
N GLU A 64 -0.08 4.82 -12.67
CA GLU A 64 -1.45 4.38 -12.92
C GLU A 64 -2.32 4.52 -11.66
N ALA A 65 -3.53 5.08 -11.82
CA ALA A 65 -4.47 5.25 -10.73
C ALA A 65 -5.26 3.95 -10.47
N LEU A 66 -5.37 3.58 -9.20
CA LEU A 66 -6.35 2.59 -8.74
C LEU A 66 -7.76 3.19 -8.71
N TYR A 67 -7.83 4.45 -8.25
CA TYR A 67 -9.00 5.33 -8.29
C TYR A 67 -8.58 6.77 -7.93
N HIS A 68 -9.40 7.74 -8.31
CA HIS A 68 -9.21 9.15 -7.98
C HIS A 68 -10.15 9.59 -6.85
N TYR A 69 -9.79 10.68 -6.19
CA TYR A 69 -10.69 11.43 -5.32
C TYR A 69 -12.01 11.75 -6.05
N GLY A 70 -13.13 11.56 -5.37
CA GLY A 70 -14.45 11.83 -5.95
C GLY A 70 -15.04 10.71 -6.81
N ASP A 71 -14.25 9.69 -7.19
CA ASP A 71 -14.79 8.54 -7.92
C ASP A 71 -15.84 7.78 -7.07
N PRO A 72 -16.80 7.09 -7.71
CA PRO A 72 -17.60 6.07 -7.04
C PRO A 72 -16.71 4.95 -6.47
N PRO A 73 -17.12 4.28 -5.38
CA PRO A 73 -16.36 3.15 -4.85
C PRO A 73 -16.29 1.99 -5.85
N ASN A 74 -15.08 1.59 -6.22
CA ASN A 74 -14.83 0.45 -7.13
C ASN A 74 -14.33 -0.82 -6.40
N GLY A 75 -14.12 -0.76 -5.08
CA GLY A 75 -13.72 -1.91 -4.26
C GLY A 75 -12.65 -1.61 -3.21
N LEU A 76 -12.09 -2.67 -2.63
CA LEU A 76 -11.00 -2.61 -1.67
C LEU A 76 -9.72 -3.19 -2.29
N PHE A 77 -8.57 -2.62 -1.95
CA PHE A 77 -7.28 -3.02 -2.50
C PHE A 77 -6.28 -3.35 -1.40
N GLY A 78 -5.65 -4.51 -1.48
CA GLY A 78 -4.50 -4.91 -0.65
C GLY A 78 -3.22 -4.88 -1.47
N LEU A 79 -2.20 -4.14 -1.03
CA LEU A 79 -0.92 -4.02 -1.72
C LEU A 79 -0.09 -5.30 -1.55
N VAL A 80 0.25 -5.96 -2.67
CA VAL A 80 1.04 -7.21 -2.69
C VAL A 80 2.51 -6.91 -2.92
N SER A 81 2.82 -6.10 -3.92
CA SER A 81 4.20 -5.74 -4.27
C SER A 81 4.24 -4.34 -4.89
N GLY A 82 5.40 -3.67 -4.80
CA GLY A 82 5.56 -2.29 -5.22
C GLY A 82 5.19 -1.30 -4.11
N ALA A 83 4.63 -0.15 -4.48
CA ALA A 83 4.23 0.90 -3.56
C ALA A 83 3.03 1.69 -4.09
N LEU A 84 2.23 2.24 -3.18
CA LEU A 84 1.09 3.10 -3.50
C LEU A 84 1.27 4.50 -2.91
N ASP A 85 1.09 5.53 -3.72
CA ASP A 85 0.99 6.91 -3.24
C ASP A 85 -0.47 7.23 -2.92
N ILE A 86 -0.72 7.60 -1.66
CA ILE A 86 -2.02 8.09 -1.16
C ILE A 86 -2.00 9.61 -1.24
N VAL A 87 -2.89 10.13 -2.08
CA VAL A 87 -2.89 11.53 -2.48
C VAL A 87 -4.21 12.18 -2.09
N VAL A 88 -4.14 13.38 -1.53
CA VAL A 88 -5.32 14.15 -1.12
C VAL A 88 -5.34 15.53 -1.78
N PRO A 89 -6.53 16.05 -2.11
CA PRO A 89 -6.64 17.42 -2.58
C PRO A 89 -6.34 18.41 -1.44
N ARG A 90 -5.63 19.47 -1.77
CA ARG A 90 -5.40 20.65 -0.92
C ARG A 90 -6.43 21.73 -1.24
N SER A 91 -6.58 22.67 -0.31
CA SER A 91 -7.49 23.81 -0.46
C SER A 91 -7.13 24.76 -1.60
N ASP A 92 -5.88 24.76 -2.06
CA ASP A 92 -5.40 25.56 -3.20
C ASP A 92 -5.58 24.84 -4.55
N GLY A 93 -6.28 23.69 -4.57
CA GLY A 93 -6.54 22.92 -5.79
C GLY A 93 -5.37 22.04 -6.23
N LEU A 94 -4.23 22.07 -5.52
CA LEU A 94 -3.13 21.14 -5.75
C LEU A 94 -3.40 19.80 -5.06
N GLU A 95 -2.70 18.77 -5.48
CA GLU A 95 -2.67 17.48 -4.80
C GLU A 95 -1.40 17.34 -3.96
N VAL A 96 -1.47 16.58 -2.87
CA VAL A 96 -0.31 16.24 -2.04
C VAL A 96 -0.30 14.77 -1.69
N THR A 97 0.86 14.13 -1.86
CA THR A 97 1.07 12.78 -1.33
C THR A 97 1.23 12.87 0.19
N ILE A 98 0.32 12.26 0.93
CA ILE A 98 0.39 12.21 2.40
C ILE A 98 1.08 10.93 2.89
N HIS A 99 0.96 9.85 2.13
CA HIS A 99 1.49 8.56 2.51
C HIS A 99 1.96 7.79 1.28
N ARG A 100 3.06 7.05 1.46
CA ARG A 100 3.50 6.04 0.52
C ARG A 100 3.40 4.70 1.24
N ALA A 101 2.45 3.90 0.82
CA ALA A 101 2.13 2.61 1.40
C ALA A 101 3.00 1.50 0.81
N GLU A 102 3.26 0.49 1.63
CA GLU A 102 4.11 -0.67 1.36
C GLU A 102 3.28 -1.97 1.43
N PRO A 103 3.81 -3.11 0.93
CA PRO A 103 3.09 -4.39 0.92
C PRO A 103 2.43 -4.74 2.26
N GLY A 104 1.20 -5.28 2.21
CA GLY A 104 0.34 -5.52 3.38
C GLY A 104 -0.60 -4.37 3.73
N PHE A 105 -0.44 -3.19 3.13
CA PHE A 105 -1.37 -2.07 3.30
C PHE A 105 -2.69 -2.31 2.53
N TRP A 106 -3.83 -2.04 3.17
CA TRP A 106 -5.16 -2.15 2.58
C TRP A 106 -5.85 -0.79 2.54
N VAL A 107 -6.56 -0.50 1.44
CA VAL A 107 -7.17 0.81 1.21
C VAL A 107 -8.43 0.76 0.36
N GLY A 108 -9.32 1.72 0.60
CA GLY A 108 -10.55 1.96 -0.16
C GLY A 108 -11.82 1.75 0.66
N GLU A 109 -11.68 1.34 1.91
CA GLU A 109 -12.73 1.04 2.88
C GLU A 109 -13.69 2.21 3.14
N LEU A 110 -13.16 3.46 3.17
CA LEU A 110 -13.92 4.65 3.59
C LEU A 110 -15.16 4.95 2.74
N ALA A 111 -15.20 4.49 1.49
CA ALA A 111 -16.29 4.74 0.55
C ALA A 111 -17.25 3.54 0.41
N ILE A 112 -16.87 2.34 0.89
CA ILE A 112 -17.63 1.11 0.63
C ILE A 112 -18.98 1.09 1.36
N PHE A 113 -19.01 1.54 2.61
CA PHE A 113 -20.18 1.40 3.49
C PHE A 113 -20.91 2.70 3.80
N THR A 114 -20.46 3.84 3.27
CA THR A 114 -20.98 5.16 3.67
C THR A 114 -21.81 5.85 2.60
N ASN A 115 -22.03 5.24 1.43
CA ASN A 115 -22.63 5.87 0.25
C ASN A 115 -21.96 7.21 -0.13
N LYS A 116 -20.63 7.29 0.08
CA LYS A 116 -19.81 8.46 -0.28
C LYS A 116 -18.85 8.07 -1.39
N THR A 117 -18.30 9.08 -2.06
CA THR A 117 -17.24 8.92 -3.05
C THR A 117 -15.88 8.70 -2.39
N ARG A 118 -14.88 8.35 -3.20
CA ARG A 118 -13.49 8.20 -2.77
C ARG A 118 -12.98 9.47 -2.10
N ARG A 119 -12.34 9.31 -0.93
CA ARG A 119 -11.81 10.41 -0.10
C ARG A 119 -10.36 10.77 -0.40
N VAL A 120 -9.66 9.94 -1.16
CA VAL A 120 -8.26 10.07 -1.56
C VAL A 120 -8.12 9.55 -2.98
N SER A 121 -7.11 10.00 -3.71
CA SER A 121 -6.62 9.37 -4.93
C SER A 121 -5.53 8.35 -4.54
N VAL A 122 -5.44 7.24 -5.26
CA VAL A 122 -4.41 6.20 -5.03
C VAL A 122 -3.74 5.85 -6.33
N PHE A 123 -2.41 6.00 -6.37
CA PHE A 123 -1.59 5.76 -7.56
C PHE A 123 -0.51 4.71 -7.30
N ALA A 124 -0.20 3.89 -8.29
CA ALA A 124 0.96 3.02 -8.27
C ALA A 124 2.24 3.87 -8.39
N ALA A 125 3.09 3.87 -7.35
CA ALA A 125 4.32 4.66 -7.34
C ALA A 125 5.46 4.03 -8.18
N MET A 126 5.32 2.74 -8.48
CA MET A 126 6.26 1.91 -9.23
C MET A 126 5.47 0.73 -9.84
N PRO A 127 6.09 -0.25 -10.54
CA PRO A 127 5.36 -1.45 -10.94
C PRO A 127 4.77 -2.12 -9.69
N THR A 128 3.44 -2.21 -9.64
CA THR A 128 2.71 -2.56 -8.42
C THR A 128 1.70 -3.66 -8.69
N GLN A 129 1.57 -4.60 -7.75
CA GLN A 129 0.51 -5.60 -7.76
C GLN A 129 -0.39 -5.43 -6.53
N THR A 130 -1.69 -5.62 -6.72
CA THR A 130 -2.68 -5.57 -5.64
C THR A 130 -3.67 -6.71 -5.72
N LEU A 131 -4.22 -7.09 -4.57
CA LEU A 131 -5.46 -7.85 -4.48
C LEU A 131 -6.62 -6.87 -4.50
N HIS A 132 -7.56 -7.04 -5.43
CA HIS A 132 -8.76 -6.22 -5.54
C HIS A 132 -9.99 -7.03 -5.16
N ILE A 133 -10.75 -6.56 -4.18
CA ILE A 133 -12.08 -7.08 -3.88
C ILE A 133 -13.12 -6.12 -4.46
N PRO A 134 -13.93 -6.54 -5.44
CA PRO A 134 -14.93 -5.68 -6.06
C PRO A 134 -15.95 -5.14 -5.05
N TYR A 135 -16.37 -3.88 -5.23
CA TYR A 135 -17.35 -3.21 -4.38
C TYR A 135 -18.63 -4.03 -4.15
N THR A 136 -19.19 -4.62 -5.21
CA THR A 136 -20.41 -5.43 -5.13
C THR A 136 -20.21 -6.71 -4.32
N ALA A 137 -19.04 -7.35 -4.43
CA ALA A 137 -18.71 -8.55 -3.66
C ALA A 137 -18.57 -8.23 -2.16
N LEU A 138 -17.92 -7.13 -1.79
CA LEU A 138 -17.84 -6.67 -0.39
C LEU A 138 -19.22 -6.38 0.20
N ARG A 139 -20.05 -5.66 -0.57
CA ARG A 139 -21.41 -5.30 -0.14
C ARG A 139 -22.31 -6.53 0.01
N GLN A 140 -22.09 -7.57 -0.78
CA GLN A 140 -22.80 -8.84 -0.65
C GLN A 140 -22.31 -9.61 0.57
N LEU A 141 -21.00 -9.77 0.74
CA LEU A 141 -20.40 -10.45 1.89
C LEU A 141 -20.93 -9.89 3.22
N VAL A 142 -20.89 -8.57 3.38
CA VAL A 142 -21.31 -7.91 4.62
C VAL A 142 -22.83 -7.97 4.82
N ARG A 143 -23.61 -8.05 3.73
CA ARG A 143 -25.07 -8.24 3.83
C ARG A 143 -25.40 -9.64 4.34
N ASP A 144 -24.71 -10.65 3.83
CA ASP A 144 -24.95 -12.05 4.15
C ASP A 144 -24.34 -12.41 5.53
N GLU A 145 -23.21 -11.79 5.86
CA GLU A 145 -22.46 -12.01 7.09
C GLU A 145 -22.08 -10.67 7.76
N PRO A 146 -23.01 -10.03 8.51
CA PRO A 146 -22.78 -8.71 9.13
C PRO A 146 -21.59 -8.64 10.09
N ARG A 147 -21.10 -9.78 10.60
CA ARG A 147 -19.88 -9.85 11.43
C ARG A 147 -18.66 -9.24 10.76
N PHE A 148 -18.59 -9.25 9.43
CA PHE A 148 -17.48 -8.64 8.68
C PHE A 148 -17.39 -7.11 8.82
N TYR A 149 -18.42 -6.44 9.36
CA TYR A 149 -18.31 -5.01 9.68
C TYR A 149 -17.19 -4.73 10.69
N GLU A 150 -16.93 -5.64 11.64
CA GLU A 150 -15.84 -5.49 12.62
C GLU A 150 -14.48 -5.49 11.92
N ASP A 151 -14.25 -6.42 10.98
CA ASP A 151 -13.03 -6.45 10.19
C ASP A 151 -12.80 -5.12 9.46
N PHE A 152 -13.82 -4.59 8.79
CA PHE A 152 -13.65 -3.32 8.07
C PHE A 152 -13.53 -2.11 8.99
N TYR A 153 -14.13 -2.15 10.18
CA TYR A 153 -13.92 -1.12 11.20
C TYR A 153 -12.47 -1.12 11.69
N GLU A 154 -11.88 -2.29 11.94
CA GLU A 154 -10.47 -2.42 12.28
C GLU A 154 -9.55 -1.93 11.15
N LEU A 155 -9.95 -2.06 9.88
CA LEU A 155 -9.20 -1.45 8.76
C LEU A 155 -9.22 0.07 8.84
N VAL A 156 -10.41 0.64 9.08
CA VAL A 156 -10.59 2.09 9.22
C VAL A 156 -9.77 2.59 10.40
N GLU A 157 -9.81 1.88 11.54
CA GLU A 157 -9.04 2.22 12.74
C GLU A 157 -7.54 2.22 12.45
N ALA A 158 -7.01 1.16 11.85
CA ALA A 158 -5.58 1.07 11.51
C ALA A 158 -5.14 2.20 10.57
N ASN A 159 -5.93 2.48 9.52
CA ASN A 159 -5.62 3.57 8.59
C ASN A 159 -5.75 4.95 9.24
N PHE A 160 -6.70 5.12 10.16
CA PHE A 160 -6.90 6.35 10.91
C PHE A 160 -5.78 6.60 11.92
N GLY A 161 -5.36 5.59 12.68
CA GLY A 161 -4.22 5.65 13.59
C GLY A 161 -2.94 6.03 12.85
N ASN A 162 -2.70 5.42 11.68
CA ASN A 162 -1.61 5.81 10.79
C ASN A 162 -1.70 7.29 10.40
N ALA A 163 -2.87 7.76 9.96
CA ALA A 163 -3.07 9.16 9.59
C ALA A 163 -2.81 10.13 10.76
N LEU A 164 -3.24 9.81 11.97
CA LEU A 164 -2.96 10.61 13.17
C LEU A 164 -1.46 10.69 13.47
N GLN A 165 -0.74 9.57 13.37
CA GLN A 165 0.72 9.57 13.56
C GLN A 165 1.44 10.43 12.50
N LEU A 166 0.96 10.40 11.25
CA LEU A 166 1.50 11.26 10.19
C LEU A 166 1.29 12.74 10.48
N LEU A 167 0.10 13.12 10.96
CA LEU A 167 -0.21 14.48 11.36
C LEU A 167 0.68 14.92 12.53
N ALA A 168 0.84 14.08 13.56
CA ALA A 168 1.73 14.36 14.69
C ALA A 168 3.20 14.49 14.27
N ASN A 169 3.66 13.66 13.32
CA ASN A 169 5.04 13.75 12.82
C ASN A 169 5.31 15.11 12.14
N LEU A 170 4.31 15.70 11.47
CA LEU A 170 4.45 17.02 10.85
C LEU A 170 4.60 18.16 11.86
N THR A 171 4.10 18.00 13.09
CA THR A 171 4.28 18.98 14.16
C THR A 171 5.65 18.88 14.85
N THR A 172 6.49 17.89 14.47
CA THR A 172 7.86 17.78 14.99
C THR A 172 8.63 19.06 14.66
N PRO A 173 9.18 19.79 15.66
CA PRO A 173 9.70 21.14 15.43
C PRO A 173 10.88 21.19 14.46
N THR A 174 11.79 20.21 14.54
CA THR A 174 13.01 20.22 13.75
C THR A 174 12.85 19.48 12.43
N SER A 175 13.45 20.01 11.35
CA SER A 175 13.49 19.33 10.05
C SER A 175 14.22 17.98 10.14
N VAL A 176 15.25 17.88 11.00
CA VAL A 176 15.96 16.62 11.26
C VAL A 176 15.02 15.60 11.91
N GLY A 177 14.27 16.01 12.94
CA GLY A 177 13.30 15.15 13.61
C GLY A 177 12.20 14.68 12.67
N ARG A 178 11.63 15.57 11.85
CA ARG A 178 10.61 15.19 10.84
C ARG A 178 11.13 14.12 9.87
N VAL A 179 12.36 14.29 9.38
CA VAL A 179 12.98 13.32 8.46
C VAL A 179 13.27 12.00 9.19
N ALA A 180 13.83 12.03 10.39
CA ALA A 180 14.07 10.84 11.20
C ALA A 180 12.77 10.07 11.46
N SER A 181 11.72 10.78 11.90
CA SER A 181 10.40 10.20 12.15
C SER A 181 9.82 9.53 10.90
N ARG A 182 9.95 10.17 9.73
CA ARG A 182 9.46 9.60 8.48
C ARG A 182 10.25 8.36 8.05
N LEU A 183 11.58 8.37 8.22
CA LEU A 183 12.43 7.21 7.92
C LEU A 183 12.10 6.03 8.84
N LEU A 184 11.93 6.27 10.14
CA LEU A 184 11.56 5.24 11.12
C LEU A 184 10.19 4.62 10.84
N LEU A 185 9.22 5.43 10.38
CA LEU A 185 7.94 4.91 9.95
C LEU A 185 8.06 3.98 8.73
N HIS A 186 8.79 4.38 7.70
CA HIS A 186 9.05 3.51 6.54
C HIS A 186 9.82 2.24 6.93
N ASP A 187 10.77 2.36 7.88
CA ASP A 187 11.52 1.20 8.37
C ASP A 187 10.66 0.20 9.14
N ALA A 188 9.65 0.67 9.87
CA ALA A 188 8.71 -0.19 10.58
C ALA A 188 7.72 -0.91 9.64
N LEU A 189 7.44 -0.34 8.47
CA LEU A 189 6.45 -0.86 7.52
C LEU A 189 7.08 -1.69 6.39
N LYS A 190 8.39 -1.57 6.16
CA LYS A 190 9.07 -2.19 5.00
C LYS A 190 8.93 -3.72 4.98
N PRO A 191 8.95 -4.35 3.80
CA PRO A 191 8.95 -5.80 3.65
C PRO A 191 10.01 -6.50 4.51
N ALA A 192 9.69 -7.69 5.02
CA ALA A 192 10.59 -8.49 5.85
C ALA A 192 11.83 -8.85 5.03
N GLY A 193 13.01 -8.68 5.60
CA GLY A 193 14.28 -8.86 4.88
C GLY A 193 14.70 -7.71 3.97
N ALA A 194 13.88 -6.65 3.82
CA ALA A 194 14.31 -5.46 3.07
C ALA A 194 15.41 -4.70 3.84
N SER A 195 16.59 -4.61 3.23
CA SER A 195 17.75 -3.93 3.81
C SER A 195 17.74 -2.40 3.63
N ALA A 196 16.93 -1.88 2.71
CA ALA A 196 16.85 -0.46 2.39
C ALA A 196 15.44 -0.02 2.00
N LEU A 197 15.12 1.23 2.34
CA LEU A 197 13.87 1.90 1.98
C LEU A 197 13.91 2.30 0.50
N GLN A 198 12.86 1.97 -0.25
CA GLN A 198 12.74 2.31 -1.68
C GLN A 198 11.99 3.64 -1.85
N ILE A 199 12.67 4.75 -1.55
CA ILE A 199 12.07 6.08 -1.67
C ILE A 199 13.07 7.12 -2.17
N SER A 200 12.64 7.90 -3.17
CA SER A 200 13.45 8.99 -3.69
C SER A 200 13.49 10.16 -2.70
N GLN A 201 14.59 10.92 -2.71
CA GLN A 201 14.69 12.12 -1.87
C GLN A 201 13.62 13.16 -2.24
N ALA A 202 13.28 13.30 -3.52
CA ALA A 202 12.19 14.21 -3.94
C ALA A 202 10.86 13.83 -3.29
N LYS A 203 10.51 12.54 -3.30
CA LYS A 203 9.29 12.06 -2.64
C LYS A 203 9.38 12.19 -1.12
N LEU A 204 10.52 11.87 -0.51
CA LEU A 204 10.69 12.04 0.93
C LEU A 204 10.52 13.50 1.35
N ALA A 205 10.99 14.45 0.53
CA ALA A 205 10.86 15.88 0.78
C ALA A 205 9.40 16.33 0.76
N GLU A 206 8.63 15.84 -0.22
CA GLU A 206 7.18 16.04 -0.32
C GLU A 206 6.48 15.53 0.96
N LEU A 207 6.76 14.30 1.37
CA LEU A 207 6.11 13.64 2.51
C LEU A 207 6.40 14.27 3.88
N VAL A 208 7.48 15.03 4.01
CA VAL A 208 7.87 15.71 5.26
C VAL A 208 7.74 17.24 5.16
N ALA A 209 7.07 17.72 4.09
CA ALA A 209 6.84 19.13 3.81
C ALA A 209 8.12 19.99 3.86
N LEU A 210 9.21 19.50 3.25
CA LEU A 210 10.47 20.22 3.13
C LEU A 210 10.78 20.51 1.66
N SER A 211 11.51 21.60 1.40
CA SER A 211 12.14 21.77 0.10
C SER A 211 13.21 20.70 -0.13
N LEU A 212 13.37 20.22 -1.37
CA LEU A 212 14.40 19.22 -1.71
C LEU A 212 15.81 19.63 -1.27
N PRO A 213 16.27 20.90 -1.44
CA PRO A 213 17.57 21.33 -0.90
C PRO A 213 17.67 21.22 0.62
N THR A 214 16.58 21.48 1.35
CA THR A 214 16.56 21.34 2.81
C THR A 214 16.65 19.88 3.21
N LEU A 215 15.89 18.99 2.56
CA LEU A 215 16.00 17.55 2.79
C LEU A 215 17.43 17.06 2.51
N GLN A 216 18.00 17.38 1.35
CA GLN A 216 19.35 16.94 0.98
C GLN A 216 20.41 17.37 2.01
N ARG A 217 20.27 18.55 2.60
CA ARG A 217 21.12 19.00 3.72
C ARG A 217 20.91 18.17 4.98
N VAL A 218 19.67 17.83 5.34
CA VAL A 218 19.37 16.94 6.47
C VAL A 218 19.94 15.53 6.23
N MET A 219 19.70 14.94 5.05
CA MET A 219 20.17 13.59 4.70
C MET A 219 21.71 13.51 4.76
N ARG A 220 22.42 14.51 4.23
CA ARG A 220 23.89 14.58 4.35
C ARG A 220 24.35 14.63 5.81
N ARG A 221 23.66 15.38 6.67
CA ARG A 221 23.97 15.44 8.11
C ARG A 221 23.74 14.10 8.80
N LEU A 222 22.66 13.38 8.48
CA LEU A 222 22.38 12.04 9.01
C LEU A 222 23.45 11.03 8.55
N GLN A 223 23.85 11.09 7.28
CA GLN A 223 24.91 10.24 6.73
C GLN A 223 26.28 10.52 7.36
N GLN A 224 26.65 11.80 7.55
CA GLN A 224 27.90 12.20 8.22
C GLN A 224 27.97 11.72 9.67
N LYS A 225 26.81 11.58 10.34
CA LYS A 225 26.70 11.01 11.68
C LYS A 225 26.68 9.47 11.70
N GLY A 226 26.77 8.82 10.54
CA GLY A 226 26.71 7.35 10.44
C GLY A 226 25.34 6.76 10.71
N LEU A 227 24.26 7.56 10.68
CA LEU A 227 22.91 7.09 11.01
C LEU A 227 22.23 6.41 9.82
N ILE A 228 22.58 6.83 8.61
CA ILE A 228 22.03 6.31 7.36
C ILE A 228 23.12 6.19 6.29
N GLU A 229 22.83 5.39 5.27
CA GLU A 229 23.55 5.36 4.01
C GLU A 229 22.61 5.69 2.85
N LEU A 230 23.13 6.46 1.89
CA LEU A 230 22.41 6.85 0.68
C LEU A 230 22.87 5.99 -0.50
N GLY A 231 21.92 5.35 -1.18
CA GLY A 231 22.10 4.68 -2.46
C GLY A 231 21.25 5.31 -3.56
N TYR A 232 21.36 4.79 -4.78
CA TYR A 232 20.52 5.26 -5.89
C TYR A 232 19.05 4.88 -5.65
N GLY A 233 18.21 5.86 -5.33
CA GLY A 233 16.79 5.65 -5.01
C GLY A 233 16.53 4.89 -3.71
N GLN A 234 17.58 4.66 -2.90
CA GLN A 234 17.54 3.82 -1.71
C GLN A 234 18.13 4.52 -0.50
N ILE A 235 17.54 4.28 0.67
CA ILE A 235 18.04 4.80 1.94
C ILE A 235 18.15 3.62 2.91
N ARG A 236 19.36 3.34 3.42
CA ARG A 236 19.58 2.32 4.43
C ARG A 236 19.73 2.96 5.79
N ILE A 237 19.00 2.47 6.78
CA ILE A 237 19.18 2.88 8.17
C ILE A 237 20.32 2.05 8.76
N VAL A 238 21.36 2.73 9.26
CA VAL A 238 22.55 2.10 9.84
C VAL A 238 22.43 2.06 11.37
N ASP A 239 21.99 3.17 11.96
CA ASP A 239 21.76 3.28 13.41
C ASP A 239 20.33 3.74 13.67
N ARG A 240 19.45 2.76 13.90
CA ARG A 240 18.04 3.00 14.21
C ARG A 240 17.87 3.71 15.56
N GLN A 241 18.68 3.37 16.56
CA GLN A 241 18.57 3.99 17.90
C GLN A 241 18.99 5.46 17.84
N GLY A 242 20.08 5.77 17.15
CA GLY A 242 20.51 7.14 16.89
C GLY A 242 19.47 7.97 16.12
N LEU A 243 18.72 7.36 15.18
CA LEU A 243 17.58 8.04 14.54
C LEU A 243 16.42 8.28 15.50
N VAL A 244 16.09 7.30 16.35
CA VAL A 244 15.03 7.47 17.38
C VAL A 244 15.38 8.62 18.32
N ALA A 245 16.64 8.75 18.74
CA ALA A 245 17.09 9.85 19.59
C ALA A 245 16.96 11.24 18.92
N LEU A 246 16.87 11.30 17.59
CA LEU A 246 16.64 12.53 16.83
C LEU A 246 15.14 12.78 16.53
N SER A 247 14.30 11.75 16.64
CA SER A 247 12.86 11.90 16.55
C SER A 247 12.28 12.34 17.89
N THR A 248 11.25 13.19 17.87
CA THR A 248 10.56 13.64 19.09
C THR A 248 9.28 12.83 19.38
N GLY A 249 9.13 11.64 18.79
CA GLY A 249 7.94 10.80 18.93
C GLY A 249 8.28 9.36 19.32
N ASP A 250 7.37 8.71 20.04
CA ASP A 250 7.46 7.27 20.33
C ASP A 250 7.15 6.49 19.05
N PHE A 251 8.07 5.59 18.66
CA PHE A 251 7.84 4.64 17.59
C PHE A 251 7.47 3.30 18.22
N PRO A 252 6.40 2.63 17.76
CA PRO A 252 6.14 1.27 18.19
C PRO A 252 7.39 0.42 17.88
N PRO A 253 7.78 -0.50 18.79
CA PRO A 253 8.82 -1.47 18.48
C PRO A 253 8.45 -2.18 17.17
N ALA A 254 9.45 -2.51 16.35
CA ALA A 254 9.22 -3.43 15.24
C ALA A 254 8.58 -4.68 15.83
N ASP A 255 7.36 -4.99 15.38
CA ASP A 255 6.57 -6.06 15.96
C ASP A 255 7.38 -7.37 15.91
N PRO A 256 7.62 -8.07 17.04
CA PRO A 256 8.24 -9.38 17.02
C PRO A 256 7.18 -10.41 16.61
N GLY A 257 6.83 -10.42 15.33
CA GLY A 257 5.90 -11.38 14.72
C GLY A 257 6.48 -11.94 13.43
#